data_AF-A0AA37HST3-F1
#
_entry.id   AF-A0AA37HST3-F1
#
_cell.length_a   1.000
_cell.length_b   1.000
_cell.length_c   1.000
_cell.angle_alpha   90.00
_cell.angle_beta   90.00
_cell.angle_gamma   90.00
#
_symmetry.space_group_name_H-M   'P 1'
#
loop_
_entity.id
_entity.type
_entity.pdbx_description
1 polymer ?
#
loop_
_entity_poly.entity_id
_entity_poly.type
_entity_poly.pdbx_seq_one_letter_code
_entity_poly.pdbx_strand_id
1 'polypeptide(L)'
;MFSLSTPSPPRLAVLVLVLAPLMAAGGCSGDVGGLRSLGITGTAPKAPDAPAFVTETRREGADFLPVGVSAAPRPVRAKSAEGQKTLEAELEGARSRNVARGRAAESAGKAVNPAAPPAQ
;
A
#
# COMPACT_ATOMS: atom_id res chain seq x y z
N MET A 1 -28.76 -33.99 -0.53
CA MET A 1 -27.66 -34.83 -0.02
C MET A 1 -26.36 -34.39 -0.69
N PHE A 2 -25.61 -33.47 -0.09
CA PHE A 2 -24.24 -33.19 -0.49
C PHE A 2 -23.32 -33.77 0.58
N SER A 3 -22.63 -34.84 0.20
CA SER A 3 -21.69 -35.55 1.05
C SER A 3 -20.44 -34.68 1.21
N LEU A 4 -20.20 -34.13 2.40
CA LEU A 4 -18.93 -33.48 2.72
C LEU A 4 -17.88 -34.58 2.88
N SER A 5 -17.12 -34.82 1.80
CA SER A 5 -15.91 -35.62 1.83
C SER A 5 -14.90 -34.93 2.75
N THR A 6 -14.61 -35.53 3.89
CA THR A 6 -13.61 -35.06 4.84
C THR A 6 -12.22 -35.22 4.22
N PRO A 7 -11.43 -34.14 4.03
CA PRO A 7 -10.07 -34.28 3.52
C PRO A 7 -9.16 -34.92 4.58
N SER A 8 -8.30 -35.83 4.14
CA SER A 8 -7.33 -36.53 4.98
C SER A 8 -6.31 -35.56 5.63
N PRO A 9 -5.75 -35.90 6.81
CA PRO A 9 -4.88 -35.01 7.57
C PRO A 9 -3.69 -34.40 6.79
N PRO A 10 -3.01 -35.10 5.85
CA PRO A 10 -1.91 -34.47 5.11
C PRO A 10 -2.39 -33.41 4.10
N ARG A 11 -3.63 -33.52 3.59
CA ARG A 11 -4.19 -32.54 2.64
C ARG A 11 -4.63 -31.25 3.35
N LEU A 12 -5.06 -31.37 4.61
CA LEU A 12 -5.33 -30.24 5.48
C LEU A 12 -4.06 -29.45 5.81
N ALA A 13 -2.94 -30.15 6.08
CA ALA A 13 -1.66 -29.51 6.34
C ALA A 13 -1.13 -28.71 5.13
N VAL A 14 -1.27 -29.25 3.91
CA VAL A 14 -0.87 -28.55 2.68
C VAL A 14 -1.77 -27.36 2.38
N LEU A 15 -3.08 -27.47 2.62
CA LEU A 15 -4.02 -26.37 2.43
C LEU A 15 -3.72 -25.20 3.37
N VAL A 16 -3.40 -25.49 4.64
CA VAL A 16 -3.00 -24.49 5.65
C VAL A 16 -1.68 -23.83 5.27
N LEU A 17 -0.70 -24.60 4.79
CA LEU A 17 0.62 -24.07 4.40
C LEU A 17 0.53 -23.13 3.18
N VAL A 18 -0.42 -23.37 2.27
CA VAL A 18 -0.63 -22.56 1.05
C VAL A 18 -1.53 -21.34 1.31
N LEU A 19 -2.52 -21.43 2.21
CA LEU A 19 -3.41 -20.31 2.55
C LEU A 19 -2.75 -19.28 3.49
N ALA A 20 -1.80 -19.70 4.32
CA ALA A 20 -1.10 -18.82 5.26
C ALA A 20 -0.38 -17.62 4.59
N PRO A 21 0.39 -17.77 3.49
CA PRO A 21 1.06 -16.63 2.85
C PRO A 21 0.09 -15.70 2.10
N LEU A 22 -1.06 -16.19 1.62
CA LEU A 22 -2.05 -15.33 0.96
C LEU A 22 -2.72 -14.36 1.95
N MET A 23 -2.86 -14.73 3.22
CA MET A 23 -3.33 -13.81 4.28
C MET A 23 -2.26 -12.81 4.74
N ALA A 24 -0.97 -13.10 4.51
CA ALA A 24 0.13 -12.19 4.85
C ALA A 24 0.37 -11.10 3.79
N ALA A 25 -0.07 -11.30 2.54
CA ALA A 25 0.17 -10.37 1.43
C ALA A 25 -0.97 -9.36 1.19
N GLY A 26 -2.09 -9.45 1.90
CA GLY A 26 -3.23 -8.53 1.76
C GLY A 26 -3.06 -7.14 2.39
N GLY A 27 -1.92 -6.85 3.02
CA GLY A 27 -1.76 -5.68 3.90
C GLY A 27 -1.10 -4.43 3.31
N CYS A 28 -0.67 -4.41 2.05
CA CYS A 28 0.09 -3.27 1.51
C CYS A 28 -0.74 -2.08 1.01
N SER A 29 -2.08 -2.13 1.08
CA SER A 29 -2.89 -0.95 0.78
C SER A 29 -4.22 -0.97 1.55
N GLY A 30 -4.18 -0.51 2.80
CA GLY A 30 -5.38 0.00 3.48
C GLY A 30 -5.77 -0.67 4.79
N ASP A 31 -5.11 -1.74 5.23
CA ASP A 31 -5.55 -2.45 6.43
C ASP A 31 -4.66 -2.20 7.65
N VAL A 32 -4.92 -1.07 8.33
CA VAL A 32 -4.51 -0.88 9.73
C VAL A 32 -5.29 -1.79 10.69
N GLY A 33 -6.21 -2.64 10.21
CA GLY A 33 -7.03 -3.53 11.03
C GLY A 33 -6.21 -4.57 11.80
N GLY A 34 -5.10 -5.05 11.23
CA GLY A 34 -4.13 -5.89 11.96
C GLY A 34 -3.38 -5.15 13.07
N LEU A 35 -3.10 -3.85 12.91
CA LEU A 35 -2.49 -3.02 13.96
C LEU A 35 -3.52 -2.53 15.00
N ARG A 36 -4.81 -2.53 14.63
CA ARG A 36 -5.94 -2.19 15.50
C ARG A 36 -6.33 -3.36 16.40
N SER A 37 -6.27 -4.59 15.89
CA SER A 37 -6.46 -5.81 16.70
C SER A 37 -5.31 -6.09 17.66
N LEU A 38 -4.10 -5.61 17.34
CA LEU A 38 -2.95 -5.64 18.25
C LEU A 38 -2.96 -4.49 19.29
N GLY A 39 -3.99 -3.65 19.33
CA GLY A 39 -4.09 -2.52 20.27
C GLY A 39 -3.10 -1.37 20.03
N ILE A 40 -2.24 -1.50 19.01
CA ILE A 40 -1.16 -0.55 18.69
C ILE A 40 -1.72 0.78 18.12
N THR A 41 -2.99 0.81 17.73
CA THR A 41 -3.67 2.03 17.24
C THR A 41 -4.84 2.50 18.10
N GLY A 42 -4.91 2.13 19.39
CA GLY A 42 -6.11 2.48 20.19
C GLY A 42 -5.98 2.63 21.70
N THR A 43 -4.87 2.27 22.33
CA THR A 43 -4.65 2.56 23.75
C THR A 43 -3.25 3.10 23.97
N ALA A 44 -2.92 4.24 23.35
CA ALA A 44 -1.93 5.08 23.99
C ALA A 44 -2.48 5.40 25.39
N PRO A 45 -1.78 5.08 26.49
CA PRO A 45 -2.20 5.55 27.80
C PRO A 45 -2.50 7.03 27.69
N LYS A 46 -3.64 7.47 28.27
CA LYS A 46 -4.10 8.86 28.20
C LYS A 46 -2.87 9.73 28.39
N ALA A 47 -2.51 10.47 27.34
CA ALA A 47 -1.29 11.26 27.34
C ALA A 47 -1.29 12.08 28.64
N PRO A 48 -0.18 12.09 29.40
CA PRO A 48 -0.12 12.86 30.64
C PRO A 48 -0.57 14.28 30.33
N ASP A 49 -1.40 14.84 31.22
CA ASP A 49 -1.93 16.18 31.03
C ASP A 49 -0.77 17.13 30.74
N ALA A 50 -0.96 17.98 29.73
CA ALA A 50 0.07 18.89 29.31
C ALA A 50 0.43 19.83 30.48
N PRO A 51 1.72 20.13 30.70
CA PRO A 51 2.13 21.12 31.70
C PRO A 51 1.44 22.47 31.49
N ALA A 52 1.18 23.20 32.58
CA ALA A 52 0.41 24.46 32.55
C ALA A 52 0.96 25.49 31.54
N PHE A 53 2.29 25.61 31.42
CA PHE A 53 2.89 26.53 30.46
C PHE A 53 2.57 26.15 29.00
N VAL A 54 2.39 24.87 28.67
CA VAL A 54 2.01 24.42 27.32
C VAL A 54 0.56 24.78 27.04
N THR A 55 -0.33 24.62 28.02
CA THR A 55 -1.74 25.01 27.87
C THR A 55 -1.91 26.51 27.76
N GLU A 56 -1.12 27.30 28.51
CA GLU A 56 -1.20 28.76 28.52
C GLU A 56 -0.53 29.42 27.30
N THR A 57 0.52 28.81 26.74
CA THR A 57 1.23 29.37 25.57
C THR A 57 0.64 28.94 24.23
N ARG A 58 -0.15 27.86 24.20
CA ARG A 58 -0.80 27.39 22.97
C ARG A 58 -1.93 28.35 22.59
N ARG A 59 -1.67 29.21 21.60
CA ARG A 59 -2.72 30.05 21.02
C ARG A 59 -3.78 29.18 20.33
N GLU A 60 -5.03 29.36 20.74
CA GLU A 60 -6.20 28.86 20.03
C GLU A 60 -6.33 29.58 18.68
N GLY A 61 -6.76 28.88 17.63
CA GLY A 61 -7.09 29.49 16.33
C GLY A 61 -5.91 29.99 15.49
N ALA A 62 -4.69 29.51 15.73
CA ALA A 62 -3.56 29.85 14.87
C ALA A 62 -3.60 29.07 13.53
N ASP A 63 -3.01 29.64 12.47
CA ASP A 63 -2.89 29.02 11.13
C ASP A 63 -1.96 27.78 11.08
N PHE A 64 -1.60 27.20 12.24
CA PHE A 64 -0.75 26.03 12.33
C PHE A 64 -1.44 24.90 13.08
N LEU A 65 -1.21 23.66 12.63
CA LEU A 65 -1.72 22.47 13.29
C LEU A 65 -0.72 22.01 14.37
N PRO A 66 -1.12 21.90 15.64
CA PRO A 66 -0.19 21.53 16.70
C PRO A 66 0.32 20.08 16.59
N VAL A 67 1.57 19.84 17.01
CA VAL A 67 2.15 18.49 17.08
C VAL A 67 1.28 17.59 17.97
N GLY A 68 1.02 16.37 17.49
CA GLY A 68 0.16 15.40 18.17
C GLY A 68 -1.33 15.60 17.96
N VAL A 69 -1.76 16.64 17.23
CA VAL A 69 -3.15 16.85 16.83
C VAL A 69 -3.31 16.50 15.36
N SER A 70 -4.16 15.51 15.07
CA SER A 70 -4.53 15.19 13.69
C SER A 70 -5.46 16.25 13.13
N ALA A 71 -5.25 16.64 11.87
CA ALA A 71 -6.17 17.52 11.16
C ALA A 71 -7.57 16.90 11.11
N ALA A 72 -8.59 17.75 11.06
CA ALA A 72 -9.94 17.29 10.81
C ALA A 72 -9.96 16.44 9.51
N PRO A 73 -10.60 15.25 9.53
CA PRO A 73 -10.68 14.41 8.35
C PRO A 73 -11.32 15.18 7.20
N ARG A 74 -10.63 15.27 6.06
CA ARG A 74 -11.24 15.83 4.86
C ARG A 74 -12.40 14.94 4.42
N PRO A 75 -13.53 15.51 3.99
CA PRO A 75 -14.59 14.73 3.37
C PRO A 75 -14.02 14.08 2.10
N VAL A 76 -13.88 12.76 2.11
CA VAL A 76 -13.41 11.99 0.96
C VAL A 76 -14.54 11.08 0.47
N ARG A 77 -14.85 11.16 -0.82
CA ARG A 77 -15.75 10.21 -1.47
C ARG A 77 -14.94 8.99 -1.89
N ALA A 78 -15.45 7.80 -1.61
CA ALA A 78 -14.94 6.59 -2.24
C ALA A 78 -15.09 6.69 -3.77
N LYS A 79 -14.07 6.28 -4.53
CA LYS A 79 -14.18 6.16 -5.99
C LYS A 79 -15.29 5.15 -6.32
N SER A 80 -16.10 5.43 -7.34
CA SER A 80 -17.09 4.46 -7.83
C SER A 80 -16.40 3.24 -8.42
N ALA A 81 -17.08 2.09 -8.46
CA ALA A 81 -16.54 0.87 -9.09
C ALA A 81 -16.21 1.09 -10.57
N GLU A 82 -17.00 1.91 -11.26
CA GLU A 82 -16.72 2.32 -12.64
C GLU A 82 -15.45 3.18 -12.72
N GLY A 83 -15.31 4.19 -11.85
CA GLY A 83 -14.10 5.03 -11.81
C GLY A 83 -12.83 4.25 -11.43
N GLN A 84 -12.96 3.17 -10.67
CA GLN A 84 -11.84 2.24 -10.42
C GLN A 84 -11.44 1.48 -11.68
N LYS A 85 -12.40 0.93 -12.42
CA LYS A 85 -12.14 0.20 -13.69
C LYS A 85 -11.52 1.12 -14.75
N THR A 86 -12.00 2.36 -14.86
CA THR A 86 -11.40 3.34 -15.78
C THR A 86 -9.94 3.61 -15.41
N LEU A 87 -9.65 3.81 -14.12
CA LEU A 87 -8.29 4.03 -13.65
C LEU A 87 -7.38 2.82 -13.93
N GLU A 88 -7.89 1.61 -13.73
CA GLU A 88 -7.17 0.37 -14.03
C GLU A 88 -6.81 0.27 -15.51
N ALA A 89 -7.78 0.56 -16.40
CA ALA A 89 -7.56 0.58 -17.84
C ALA A 89 -6.52 1.63 -18.26
N GLU A 90 -6.56 2.83 -17.66
CA GLU A 90 -5.57 3.88 -17.90
C GLU A 90 -4.16 3.45 -17.48
N LEU A 91 -4.02 2.83 -16.31
CA LEU A 91 -2.75 2.36 -15.78
C LEU A 91 -2.16 1.23 -16.64
N GLU A 92 -2.96 0.25 -17.04
CA GLU A 92 -2.49 -0.82 -17.93
C GLU A 92 -2.15 -0.28 -19.33
N GLY A 93 -2.92 0.69 -19.82
CA GLY A 93 -2.59 1.42 -21.05
C GLY A 93 -1.25 2.16 -20.96
N ALA A 94 -0.96 2.80 -19.82
CA ALA A 94 0.31 3.46 -19.59
C ALA A 94 1.47 2.46 -19.51
N ARG A 95 1.26 1.34 -18.80
CA ARG A 95 2.24 0.25 -18.70
C ARG A 95 2.61 -0.31 -20.07
N SER A 96 1.62 -0.66 -20.89
CA SER A 96 1.86 -1.23 -22.22
C SER A 96 2.67 -0.29 -23.12
N ARG A 97 2.37 1.02 -23.10
CA ARG A 97 3.15 2.05 -23.81
C ARG A 97 4.59 2.13 -23.32
N ASN A 98 4.81 2.09 -22.01
CA ASN A 98 6.15 2.13 -21.44
C ASN A 98 6.96 0.89 -21.80
N VAL A 99 6.35 -0.30 -21.76
CA VAL A 99 7.00 -1.55 -22.19
C VAL A 99 7.38 -1.48 -23.67
N ALA A 100 6.48 -1.00 -24.54
CA ALA A 100 6.77 -0.85 -25.96
C ALA A 100 7.94 0.11 -26.20
N ARG A 101 7.95 1.26 -25.53
CA ARG A 101 9.06 2.23 -25.60
C ARG A 101 10.37 1.65 -25.08
N GLY A 102 10.33 0.90 -23.97
CA GLY A 102 11.50 0.22 -23.41
C GLY A 102 12.10 -0.78 -24.38
N ARG A 103 11.26 -1.62 -25.01
CA ARG A 103 11.70 -2.56 -26.06
C ARG A 103 12.29 -1.84 -27.28
N ALA A 104 11.68 -0.74 -27.70
CA ALA A 104 12.21 0.05 -28.81
C ALA A 104 13.60 0.65 -28.49
N ALA A 105 13.77 1.18 -27.27
CA ALA A 105 15.05 1.68 -26.79
C ALA A 105 16.12 0.58 -26.66
N GLU A 106 15.75 -0.60 -26.17
CA GLU A 106 16.64 -1.76 -26.11
C GLU A 106 17.12 -2.18 -27.50
N SER A 107 16.21 -2.29 -28.46
CA SER A 107 16.55 -2.61 -29.85
C SER A 107 17.45 -1.54 -30.49
N ALA A 108 17.18 -0.26 -30.23
CA ALA A 108 18.02 0.84 -30.71
C ALA A 108 19.42 0.78 -30.10
N GLY A 109 19.55 0.46 -28.81
CA GLY A 109 20.84 0.29 -28.14
C GLY A 109 21.66 -0.87 -28.70
N LYS A 110 21.03 -1.98 -29.06
CA LYS A 110 21.70 -3.12 -29.71
C LYS A 110 22.18 -2.81 -31.13
N ALA A 111 21.51 -1.92 -31.84
CA ALA A 111 21.89 -1.51 -33.19
C ALA A 111 23.13 -0.60 -33.21
N VAL A 112 23.48 0.04 -32.09
CA VAL A 112 24.69 0.84 -31.96
C VAL A 112 25.83 -0.06 -31.50
N ASN A 113 26.59 -0.62 -32.45
CA ASN A 113 27.85 -1.30 -32.16
C ASN A 113 28.92 -0.23 -31.85
N PRO A 114 29.50 -0.15 -30.64
CA PRO A 114 30.57 0.80 -30.38
C PRO A 114 31.76 0.47 -31.29
N ALA A 115 32.26 1.46 -32.02
CA ALA A 115 33.44 1.31 -32.85
C ALA A 115 34.62 0.80 -31.99
N ALA A 116 35.33 -0.22 -32.48
CA ALA A 116 36.48 -0.78 -31.78
C ALA A 116 37.51 0.31 -31.47
N PRO A 117 38.09 0.34 -30.25
CA PRO A 117 39.09 1.33 -29.89
C PRO A 117 40.30 1.24 -30.84
N PRO A 118 40.95 2.38 -31.16
CA PRO A 118 42.05 2.39 -32.11
C PRO A 118 43.21 1.53 -31.59
N ALA A 119 43.76 0.68 -32.47
CA ALA A 119 44.94 -0.12 -32.20
C ALA A 119 46.14 0.81 -31.97
N GLN A 120 46.87 0.57 -30.88
CA GLN A 120 48.17 1.20 -30.58
C GLN A 120 49.31 0.35 -31.15
#